data_AF-A0A6M3KGV8-F1
#
_entry.id   AF-A0A6M3KGV8-F1
#
_cell.length_a   1.000
_cell.length_b   1.000
_cell.length_c   1.000
_cell.angle_alpha   90.00
_cell.angle_beta   90.00
_cell.angle_gamma   90.00
#
_symmetry.space_group_name_H-M   'P 1'
#
loop_
_entity.id
_entity.type
_entity.pdbx_description
1 polymer ?
#
loop_
_entity_poly.entity_id
_entity_poly.type
_entity_poly.pdbx_seq_one_letter_code
_entity_poly.pdbx_strand_id
1 'polypeptide(L)'
;MIVDVIQYMRPDGRKVPRQAEISDECQIKYDEIIECGGRLTAEQLMTGEVSQTIETNDFDFDIIITNGADFDENKKALEDMVMRFDKSKFDEYKREYEKEN
;
A
#
# COMPACT_ATOMS: atom_id res chain seq x y z
N MET A 1 -1.41 -15.03 -5.68
CA MET A 1 -2.74 -14.38 -5.79
C MET A 1 -2.64 -13.04 -6.50
N ILE A 2 -3.76 -12.50 -6.98
CA ILE A 2 -3.82 -11.17 -7.60
C ILE A 2 -4.49 -10.21 -6.61
N VAL A 3 -3.85 -9.08 -6.33
CA VAL A 3 -4.39 -7.99 -5.50
C VAL A 3 -4.61 -6.73 -6.31
N ASP A 4 -5.60 -5.94 -5.91
CA ASP A 4 -5.83 -4.61 -6.47
C ASP A 4 -4.88 -3.59 -5.82
N VAL A 5 -4.26 -2.78 -6.67
CA VAL A 5 -3.37 -1.66 -6.29
C VAL A 5 -3.80 -0.42 -7.05
N ILE A 6 -3.88 0.73 -6.39
CA ILE A 6 -4.11 2.00 -7.08
C ILE A 6 -2.75 2.62 -7.43
N GLN A 7 -2.47 2.74 -8.72
CA GLN A 7 -1.30 3.47 -9.19
C GLN A 7 -1.62 4.96 -9.34
N TYR A 8 -0.88 5.82 -8.65
CA TYR A 8 -0.90 7.25 -8.87
C TYR A 8 0.01 7.61 -10.05
N MET A 9 -0.60 8.09 -11.14
CA MET A 9 0.12 8.50 -12.34
C MET A 9 0.46 9.98 -12.29
N ARG A 10 1.62 10.31 -12.84
CA ARG A 10 2.09 11.68 -12.98
C ARG A 10 1.67 12.33 -14.30
N PRO A 11 1.68 13.67 -14.35
CA PRO A 11 1.99 14.62 -13.26
C PRO A 11 0.77 14.99 -12.38
N ASP A 12 -0.43 14.53 -12.75
CA ASP A 12 -1.70 14.99 -12.20
C ASP A 12 -2.23 14.18 -11.01
N GLY A 13 -1.50 13.14 -10.59
CA GLY A 13 -1.91 12.24 -9.52
C GLY A 13 -3.10 11.35 -9.93
N ARG A 14 -3.32 11.14 -11.24
CA ARG A 14 -4.44 10.35 -11.72
C ARG A 14 -4.36 8.92 -11.18
N LYS A 15 -5.42 8.51 -10.48
CA LYS A 15 -5.60 7.14 -9.95
C LYS A 15 -5.91 6.17 -11.10
N VAL A 16 -5.08 5.15 -11.25
CA VAL A 16 -5.27 4.07 -12.22
C VAL A 16 -5.33 2.74 -11.48
N PRO A 17 -6.47 2.03 -11.50
CA PRO A 17 -6.55 0.68 -10.96
C PRO A 17 -5.59 -0.25 -11.69
N ARG A 18 -4.78 -0.97 -10.93
CA ARG A 18 -3.83 -1.98 -11.39
C ARG A 18 -3.98 -3.24 -10.55
N GLN A 19 -3.38 -4.30 -11.04
CA GLN A 19 -3.32 -5.57 -10.37
C GLN A 19 -1.87 -5.98 -10.20
N ALA A 20 -1.52 -6.49 -9.03
CA ALA A 20 -0.21 -7.04 -8.73
C ALA A 20 -0.33 -8.51 -8.35
N GLU A 21 0.60 -9.33 -8.83
CA GLU A 21 0.68 -10.73 -8.44
C GLU A 21 1.65 -10.87 -7.26
N ILE A 22 1.12 -11.27 -6.11
CA ILE A 22 1.87 -11.50 -4.87
C ILE A 22 1.67 -12.94 -4.36
N SER A 23 2.52 -13.40 -3.44
CA SER A 23 2.42 -14.70 -2.79
C SER A 23 1.04 -14.94 -2.16
N ASP A 24 0.53 -16.17 -2.24
CA ASP A 24 -0.75 -16.57 -1.62
C ASP A 24 -0.73 -16.45 -0.09
N GLU A 25 0.45 -16.46 0.52
CA GLU A 25 0.63 -16.25 1.97
C GLU A 25 0.14 -14.87 2.42
N CYS A 26 0.13 -13.89 1.52
CA CYS A 26 -0.33 -12.53 1.79
C CYS A 26 -1.87 -12.40 1.86
N GLN A 27 -2.63 -13.42 1.45
CA GLN A 27 -4.09 -13.35 1.30
C GLN A 27 -4.78 -12.86 2.58
N ILE A 28 -4.48 -13.50 3.71
CA ILE A 28 -5.12 -13.17 5.00
C ILE A 28 -4.85 -11.71 5.37
N LYS A 29 -3.61 -11.25 5.19
CA LYS A 29 -3.21 -9.88 5.52
C LYS A 29 -3.77 -8.86 4.58
N TYR A 30 -3.86 -9.18 3.29
CA TYR A 30 -4.53 -8.33 2.32
C TYR A 30 -6.01 -8.17 2.65
N ASP A 31 -6.71 -9.26 2.98
CA ASP A 31 -8.13 -9.20 3.37
C ASP A 31 -8.33 -8.35 4.64
N GLU A 32 -7.43 -8.47 5.62
CA GLU A 32 -7.43 -7.61 6.82
C GLU A 32 -7.29 -6.12 6.45
N ILE A 33 -6.38 -5.76 5.55
CA ILE A 33 -6.20 -4.37 5.08
C ILE A 33 -7.50 -3.83 4.49
N ILE A 34 -8.14 -4.59 3.60
CA ILE A 34 -9.39 -4.18 2.93
C ILE A 34 -10.54 -4.09 3.94
N GLU A 35 -10.66 -5.05 4.87
CA GLU A 35 -11.70 -5.05 5.91
C GLU A 35 -11.62 -3.81 6.80
N CYS A 36 -10.41 -3.31 7.08
CA CYS A 36 -10.19 -2.09 7.87
C CYS A 36 -10.47 -0.80 7.08
N GLY A 37 -10.79 -0.91 5.79
CA GLY A 37 -10.97 0.23 4.88
C GLY A 37 -9.67 0.80 4.32
N GLY A 38 -8.56 0.06 4.46
CA GLY A 38 -7.29 0.36 3.83
C GLY A 38 -7.25 -0.08 2.36
N ARG A 39 -6.21 0.35 1.65
CA ARG A 39 -5.91 -0.06 0.27
C ARG A 39 -4.41 -0.01 0.01
N LEU A 40 -3.98 -0.74 -1.01
CA LEU A 40 -2.61 -0.66 -1.52
C LEU A 40 -2.52 0.38 -2.62
N THR A 41 -1.52 1.25 -2.54
CA THR A 41 -1.23 2.24 -3.59
C THR A 41 0.25 2.25 -3.95
N ALA A 42 0.55 2.76 -5.14
CA ALA A 42 1.92 2.94 -5.59
C ALA A 42 2.08 4.21 -6.44
N GLU A 43 3.19 4.92 -6.28
CA GLU A 43 3.56 6.08 -7.09
C GLU A 43 5.03 5.96 -7.52
N GLN A 44 5.33 6.19 -8.81
CA GLN A 44 6.72 6.35 -9.24
C GLN A 44 7.19 7.79 -8.99
N LEU A 45 8.24 7.95 -8.17
CA LEU A 45 8.81 9.23 -7.75
C LEU A 45 9.71 9.88 -8.80
N MET A 46 10.07 11.16 -8.62
CA MET A 46 10.87 11.92 -9.63
C MET A 46 12.32 11.45 -9.66
N THR A 47 12.74 10.89 -8.54
CA THR A 47 14.01 10.23 -8.31
C THR A 47 14.12 8.89 -9.04
N GLY A 48 13.03 8.38 -9.62
CA GLY A 48 12.97 7.05 -10.25
C GLY A 48 12.64 5.93 -9.27
N GLU A 49 12.50 6.24 -7.98
CA GLU A 49 12.03 5.33 -6.94
C GLU A 49 10.52 5.05 -7.09
N VAL A 50 10.01 4.04 -6.39
CA VAL A 50 8.58 3.78 -6.25
C VAL A 50 8.22 3.87 -4.78
N SER A 51 7.23 4.67 -4.42
CA SER A 51 6.57 4.56 -3.12
C SER A 51 5.44 3.55 -3.22
N GLN A 52 5.32 2.68 -2.23
CA GLN A 52 4.21 1.76 -2.06
C GLN A 52 3.62 2.01 -0.68
N THR A 53 2.30 2.15 -0.59
CA THR A 53 1.65 2.62 0.62
C THR A 53 0.44 1.76 0.96
N ILE A 54 0.25 1.49 2.25
CA ILE A 54 -1.06 1.11 2.81
C ILE A 54 -1.71 2.39 3.30
N GLU A 55 -2.80 2.81 2.65
CA GLU A 55 -3.48 4.09 2.95
C GLU A 55 -4.99 3.91 3.10
N THR A 56 -5.65 4.94 3.63
CA THR A 56 -7.10 5.11 3.59
C THR A 56 -7.46 6.30 2.68
N ASN A 57 -8.67 6.84 2.79
CA ASN A 57 -8.98 8.15 2.20
C ASN A 57 -8.38 9.30 3.01
N ASP A 58 -8.07 9.08 4.28
CA ASP A 58 -7.82 10.13 5.26
C ASP A 58 -6.34 10.19 5.67
N PHE A 59 -5.65 9.04 5.67
CA PHE A 59 -4.25 8.95 6.11
C PHE A 59 -3.47 7.82 5.43
N ASP A 60 -2.15 7.95 5.49
CA ASP A 60 -1.19 6.91 5.10
C ASP A 60 -0.74 6.15 6.36
N PHE A 61 -0.92 4.83 6.39
CA PHE A 61 -0.58 4.01 7.55
C PHE A 61 0.87 3.53 7.52
N ASP A 62 1.32 3.06 6.35
CA ASP A 62 2.65 2.49 6.17
C ASP A 62 3.12 2.77 4.75
N ILE A 63 4.42 3.06 4.60
CA ILE A 63 5.04 3.42 3.34
C ILE A 63 6.41 2.74 3.20
N ILE A 64 6.69 2.23 2.02
CA ILE A 64 8.03 1.76 1.64
C ILE A 64 8.45 2.43 0.33
N ILE A 65 9.73 2.77 0.23
CA ILE A 65 10.33 3.35 -0.97
C ILE A 65 11.36 2.36 -1.50
N THR A 66 11.24 2.00 -2.75
CA THR A 66 12.07 1.01 -3.45
C THR A 66 12.63 1.57 -4.75
N ASN A 67 13.64 0.90 -5.30
CA ASN A 67 14.12 1.23 -6.64
C ASN A 67 13.06 0.90 -7.70
N GLY A 68 12.57 1.90 -8.45
CA GLY A 68 11.52 1.70 -9.44
C GLY A 68 11.93 0.89 -10.67
N ALA A 69 13.23 0.68 -10.89
CA ALA A 69 13.73 -0.14 -12.00
C ALA A 69 13.80 -1.64 -11.65
N ASP A 70 13.74 -2.01 -10.37
CA ASP A 70 13.90 -3.40 -9.90
C ASP A 70 12.52 -4.00 -9.56
N PHE A 71 11.95 -4.75 -10.49
CA PHE A 71 10.61 -5.32 -10.31
C PHE A 71 10.56 -6.35 -9.17
N ASP A 72 11.63 -7.14 -8.98
CA ASP A 72 11.66 -8.18 -7.96
C ASP A 72 11.78 -7.55 -6.56
N GLU A 73 12.58 -6.49 -6.41
CA GLU A 73 12.63 -5.69 -5.19
C GLU A 73 11.27 -5.07 -4.87
N ASN A 74 10.62 -4.45 -5.86
CA ASN A 74 9.30 -3.83 -5.69
C ASN A 74 8.26 -4.85 -5.22
N LYS A 75 8.20 -6.02 -5.88
CA LYS A 75 7.27 -7.09 -5.52
C LYS A 75 7.52 -7.60 -4.10
N LYS A 76 8.79 -7.88 -3.76
CA LYS A 76 9.14 -8.37 -2.43
C LYS A 76 8.81 -7.34 -1.34
N ALA A 77 9.10 -6.07 -1.59
CA ALA A 77 8.76 -5.00 -0.67
C ALA A 77 7.25 -4.86 -0.44
N LEU A 78 6.44 -5.06 -1.49
CA LEU A 78 4.98 -5.12 -1.37
C LEU A 78 4.53 -6.28 -0.48
N GLU A 79 5.05 -7.48 -0.73
CA GLU A 79 4.76 -8.68 0.06
C GLU A 79 5.14 -8.48 1.53
N ASP A 80 6.35 -7.97 1.80
CA ASP A 80 6.82 -7.68 3.15
C ASP A 80 5.95 -6.63 3.86
N MET A 81 5.50 -5.60 3.13
CA MET A 81 4.61 -4.55 3.65
C MET A 81 3.21 -5.10 3.98
N VAL A 82 2.66 -5.96 3.12
CA VAL A 82 1.38 -6.63 3.39
C VAL A 82 1.52 -7.55 4.60
N MET A 83 2.57 -8.37 4.65
CA MET A 83 2.76 -9.35 5.72
C MET A 83 2.99 -8.72 7.10
N ARG A 84 3.59 -7.53 7.18
CA ARG A 84 3.79 -6.81 8.45
C ARG A 84 2.56 -6.02 8.92
N PHE A 85 1.48 -6.00 8.15
CA PHE A 85 0.24 -5.30 8.53
C PHE A 85 -0.28 -5.80 9.89
N ASP A 86 -0.55 -4.85 10.78
CA ASP A 86 -1.07 -5.09 12.12
C ASP A 86 -2.38 -4.33 12.30
N LYS A 87 -3.49 -5.08 12.22
CA LYS A 87 -4.86 -4.56 12.38
C LYS A 87 -5.05 -3.78 13.68
N SER A 88 -4.43 -4.22 14.78
CA SER A 88 -4.61 -3.53 16.08
C SER A 88 -3.97 -2.15 16.07
N LYS A 89 -2.76 -2.04 15.48
CA LYS A 89 -2.07 -0.75 15.32
C LYS A 89 -2.80 0.16 14.33
N PHE A 90 -3.34 -0.42 13.26
CA PHE A 90 -4.13 0.32 12.29
C PHE A 90 -5.37 0.95 12.94
N ASP A 91 -6.12 0.16 13.72
CA ASP A 91 -7.32 0.63 14.41
C ASP A 91 -7.00 1.66 15.52
N GLU A 92 -5.85 1.54 16.18
CA GLU A 92 -5.35 2.56 17.10
C GLU A 92 -5.05 3.86 16.36
N TYR A 93 -4.23 3.81 15.30
CA TYR A 93 -3.85 4.97 14.51
C TYR A 93 -5.08 5.70 13.93
N LYS A 94 -6.04 4.95 13.39
CA LYS A 94 -7.30 5.50 12.88
C LYS A 94 -8.08 6.28 13.96
N ARG A 95 -8.20 5.70 15.16
CA ARG A 95 -8.89 6.36 16.30
C ARG A 95 -8.16 7.59 16.80
N GLU A 96 -6.85 7.66 16.65
CA GLU A 96 -6.07 8.87 16.98
C GLU A 96 -6.30 9.96 15.93
N TYR A 97 -6.21 9.60 14.65
CA TYR A 97 -6.46 10.53 13.54
C TYR A 97 -7.86 11.16 13.60
N GLU A 98 -8.89 10.36 13.90
CA GLU A 98 -10.29 10.81 14.06
C GLU A 98 -10.53 11.71 15.29
N LYS A 99 -9.61 11.76 16.27
CA LYS A 99 -9.72 12.70 17.40
C LYS A 99 -9.11 14.06 17.08
N GLU A 100 -8.16 14.10 16.14
CA GLU A 100 -7.39 15.28 15.80
C GLU A 100 -7.99 16.08 14.63
N ASN A 101 -8.95 15.50 13.89
CA ASN A 101 -9.59 16.09 12.69
C ASN A 101 -11.11 15.93 12.74
#